data_AF-A0A0Q7TEW5-F1
#
_entry.id   AF-A0A0Q7TEW5-F1
#
_cell.length_a   1.000
_cell.length_b   1.000
_cell.length_c   1.000
_cell.angle_alpha   90.00
_cell.angle_beta   90.00
_cell.angle_gamma   90.00
#
_symmetry.space_group_name_H-M   'P 1'
#
loop_
_entity.id
_entity.type
_entity.pdbx_description
1 polymer ?
#
loop_
_entity_poly.entity_id
_entity_poly.type
_entity_poly.pdbx_seq_one_letter_code
_entity_poly.pdbx_strand_id
1 'polypeptide(L)'
;MSRISAHSADPERSLDVWKTIVGVQQHFNDIGWRIRSLAMTALTFTLGAAFLGYLNADPLPFGALSFSPGAFVPVLGLMIWLLFWFADGIWYHRLLKGAQLAANSMEESLSAQGVFTTLSTEITRASNAKWGPFQKMDSVRKLNLFYGAGAAILCLVAIGITLLTLEIHTACTASAI
;
A
#
# COMPACT_ATOMS: atom_id res chain seq x y z
N MET A 1 -0.70 -16.75 -55.30
CA MET A 1 0.47 -17.01 -54.41
C MET A 1 1.03 -15.66 -53.96
N SER A 2 0.49 -15.10 -52.88
CA SER A 2 1.12 -13.98 -52.17
C SER A 2 1.64 -14.57 -50.87
N ARG A 3 2.96 -14.77 -50.78
CA ARG A 3 3.61 -15.09 -49.53
C ARG A 3 3.41 -13.86 -48.64
N ILE A 4 2.40 -13.91 -47.77
CA ILE A 4 2.50 -13.24 -46.47
C ILE A 4 3.66 -13.97 -45.80
N SER A 5 4.86 -13.46 -46.03
CA SER A 5 6.02 -13.83 -45.26
C SER A 5 5.61 -13.63 -43.81
N ALA A 6 5.47 -14.73 -43.06
CA ALA A 6 5.75 -14.71 -41.65
C ALA A 6 7.05 -13.93 -41.52
N HIS A 7 6.95 -12.67 -41.14
CA HIS A 7 8.09 -11.94 -40.63
C HIS A 7 8.39 -12.71 -39.35
N SER A 8 9.25 -13.72 -39.46
CA SER A 8 9.79 -14.46 -38.33
C SER A 8 10.25 -13.38 -37.39
N ALA A 9 9.53 -13.18 -36.29
CA ALA A 9 9.84 -12.15 -35.33
C ALA A 9 11.31 -12.33 -35.00
N ASP A 10 12.13 -11.35 -35.40
CA ASP A 10 13.56 -11.40 -35.15
C ASP A 10 13.75 -11.62 -33.65
N PRO A 11 14.37 -12.73 -33.21
CA PRO A 11 14.52 -13.04 -31.80
C PRO A 11 15.22 -11.90 -31.04
N GLU A 12 16.13 -11.18 -31.70
CA GLU A 12 16.83 -10.03 -31.12
C GLU A 12 15.86 -8.87 -30.86
N ARG A 13 15.04 -8.52 -31.86
CA ARG A 13 14.02 -7.47 -31.71
C ARG A 13 12.97 -7.83 -30.66
N SER A 14 12.57 -9.11 -30.61
CA SER A 14 11.64 -9.65 -29.63
C SER A 14 12.21 -9.58 -28.22
N LEU A 15 13.49 -9.88 -28.05
CA LEU A 15 14.22 -9.76 -26.79
C LEU A 15 14.31 -8.30 -26.34
N ASP A 16 14.55 -7.35 -27.24
CA ASP A 16 14.61 -5.92 -26.89
C ASP A 16 13.25 -5.34 -26.47
N VAL A 17 12.17 -5.80 -27.11
CA VAL A 17 10.80 -5.50 -26.66
C VAL A 17 10.56 -6.07 -25.26
N TRP A 18 10.94 -7.33 -25.03
CA TRP A 18 10.83 -7.96 -23.71
C TRP A 18 11.63 -7.19 -22.63
N LYS A 19 12.88 -6.81 -22.90
CA LYS A 19 13.70 -5.99 -21.97
C LYS A 19 12.99 -4.69 -21.62
N THR A 20 12.39 -4.03 -22.61
CA THR A 20 11.64 -2.77 -22.41
C THR A 20 10.44 -2.99 -21.49
N ILE A 21 9.66 -4.05 -21.73
CA ILE A 21 8.51 -4.41 -20.88
C ILE A 21 8.96 -4.69 -19.44
N VAL A 22 10.02 -5.48 -19.26
CA VAL A 22 10.60 -5.76 -17.93
C VAL A 22 11.09 -4.48 -17.25
N GLY A 23 11.70 -3.56 -17.98
CA GLY A 23 12.10 -2.25 -17.47
C GLY A 23 10.91 -1.43 -16.96
N VAL A 24 9.80 -1.39 -17.71
CA VAL A 24 8.56 -0.74 -17.26
C VAL A 24 7.97 -1.44 -16.03
N GLN A 25 8.01 -2.78 -15.97
CA GLN A 25 7.57 -3.55 -14.81
C GLN A 25 8.39 -3.21 -13.56
N GLN A 26 9.72 -3.11 -13.67
CA GLN A 26 10.60 -2.68 -12.58
C GLN A 26 10.26 -1.26 -12.12
N HIS A 27 10.06 -0.33 -13.06
CA HIS A 27 9.71 1.04 -12.74
C HIS A 27 8.39 1.14 -11.94
N PHE A 28 7.36 0.39 -12.33
CA PHE A 28 6.11 0.34 -11.56
C PHE A 28 6.28 -0.28 -10.18
N ASN A 29 7.11 -1.32 -10.06
CA ASN A 29 7.41 -1.94 -8.77
C ASN A 29 8.10 -0.94 -7.82
N ASP A 30 9.07 -0.16 -8.33
CA ASP A 30 9.78 0.86 -7.56
C ASP A 30 8.85 2.00 -7.13
N ILE A 31 7.95 2.45 -8.01
CA ILE A 31 6.91 3.43 -7.65
C ILE A 31 6.03 2.88 -6.52
N GLY A 32 5.63 1.60 -6.58
CA GLY A 32 4.84 0.97 -5.52
C GLY A 32 5.54 1.02 -4.16
N TRP A 33 6.83 0.69 -4.10
CA TRP A 33 7.61 0.81 -2.87
C TRP A 33 7.74 2.24 -2.36
N ARG A 34 7.90 3.21 -3.27
CA ARG A 34 7.95 4.63 -2.92
C ARG A 34 6.64 5.16 -2.35
N ILE A 35 5.49 4.70 -2.85
CA ILE A 35 4.18 5.08 -2.31
C ILE A 35 4.02 4.53 -0.89
N ARG A 36 4.43 3.28 -0.64
CA ARG A 36 4.36 2.67 0.70
C ARG A 36 5.27 3.35 1.70
N SER A 37 6.48 3.73 1.30
CA SER A 37 7.39 4.46 2.19
C SER A 37 6.86 5.85 2.53
N LEU A 38 6.26 6.56 1.57
CA LEU A 38 5.59 7.84 1.83
C LEU A 38 4.39 7.68 2.77
N ALA A 39 3.59 6.63 2.59
CA ALA A 39 2.49 6.32 3.50
C ALA A 39 3.02 6.10 4.94
N MET A 40 4.07 5.29 5.12
CA MET A 40 4.70 5.07 6.44
C MET A 40 5.25 6.35 7.07
N THR A 41 5.82 7.24 6.27
CA THR A 41 6.27 8.57 6.74
C THR A 41 5.08 9.41 7.20
N ALA A 42 3.99 9.44 6.42
CA ALA A 42 2.77 10.16 6.79
C ALA A 42 2.14 9.59 8.07
N LEU A 43 2.14 8.27 8.24
CA LEU A 43 1.68 7.60 9.47
C LEU A 43 2.54 8.03 10.66
N THR A 44 3.86 7.92 10.55
CA THR A 44 4.80 8.32 11.61
C THR A 44 4.60 9.78 12.02
N PHE A 45 4.46 10.67 11.05
CA PHE A 45 4.22 12.08 11.30
C PHE A 45 2.87 12.31 11.99
N THR A 46 1.81 11.63 11.54
CA THR A 46 0.48 11.72 12.14
C THR A 46 0.52 11.28 13.61
N LEU A 47 1.19 10.16 13.91
CA LEU A 47 1.31 9.66 15.28
C LEU A 47 2.09 10.63 16.18
N GLY A 48 3.20 11.18 15.68
CA GLY A 48 3.95 12.20 16.40
C GLY A 48 3.15 13.48 16.65
N ALA A 49 2.43 13.96 15.64
CA ALA A 49 1.58 15.14 15.76
C ALA A 49 0.39 14.92 16.70
N ALA A 50 -0.22 13.73 16.70
CA ALA A 50 -1.29 13.37 17.64
C ALA A 50 -0.78 13.36 19.08
N PHE A 51 0.40 12.78 19.31
CA PHE A 51 1.03 12.74 20.63
C PHE A 51 1.39 14.14 21.13
N LEU A 52 2.01 14.98 20.29
CA LEU A 52 2.32 16.36 20.65
C LEU A 52 1.07 17.21 20.88
N GLY A 53 0.02 17.01 20.07
CA GLY A 53 -1.27 17.66 20.25
C GLY A 53 -1.92 17.28 21.57
N TYR A 54 -1.83 16.02 21.98
CA TYR A 54 -2.31 15.58 23.29
C TYR A 54 -1.55 16.21 24.46
N LEU A 55 -0.22 16.33 24.37
CA LEU A 55 0.60 16.88 25.45
C LEU A 55 0.48 18.40 25.63
N ASN A 56 0.28 19.14 24.53
CA ASN A 56 0.43 20.61 24.54
C ASN A 56 -0.88 21.37 24.29
N ALA A 57 -1.95 20.72 23.82
CA ALA A 57 -3.21 21.40 23.56
C ALA A 57 -4.19 21.18 24.72
N ASP A 58 -4.69 22.29 25.26
CA ASP A 58 -5.72 22.24 26.28
C ASP A 58 -7.00 21.57 25.72
N PRO A 59 -7.67 20.69 26.50
CA PRO A 59 -8.93 20.11 26.09
C PRO A 59 -9.99 21.18 25.83
N LEU A 60 -10.66 21.09 24.69
CA LEU A 60 -11.75 22.00 24.35
C LEU A 60 -13.05 21.52 25.01
N PRO A 61 -13.71 22.34 25.84
CA PRO A 61 -15.00 21.99 26.43
C PRO A 61 -16.11 22.05 25.37
N PHE A 62 -16.91 20.99 25.30
CA PHE A 62 -18.09 20.85 24.44
C PHE A 62 -19.25 20.34 25.29
N GLY A 63 -19.92 21.26 26.00
CA GLY A 63 -20.95 20.91 26.98
C GLY A 63 -20.36 20.20 28.20
N ALA A 64 -20.87 19.00 28.53
CA ALA A 64 -20.37 18.16 29.62
C ALA A 64 -19.17 17.26 29.25
N LEU A 65 -18.67 17.39 28.00
CA LEU A 65 -17.55 16.59 27.50
C LEU A 65 -16.38 17.51 27.16
N SER A 66 -15.16 17.02 27.35
CA SER A 66 -13.94 17.69 26.87
C SER A 66 -13.26 16.84 25.82
N PHE A 67 -12.81 17.46 24.73
CA PHE A 67 -12.10 16.78 23.65
C PHE A 67 -10.70 17.37 23.48
N SER A 68 -9.68 16.51 23.43
CA SER A 68 -8.34 16.94 23.07
C SER A 68 -8.28 17.19 21.56
N PRO A 69 -7.79 18.36 21.10
CA PRO A 69 -7.49 18.59 19.69
C PRO A 69 -6.57 17.52 19.08
N GLY A 70 -5.71 16.89 19.90
CA GLY A 70 -4.86 15.76 19.49
C GLY A 70 -5.64 14.55 18.97
N ALA A 71 -6.88 14.35 19.40
CA ALA A 71 -7.73 13.23 18.92
C ALA A 71 -8.18 13.39 17.46
N PHE A 72 -8.18 14.62 16.92
CA PHE A 72 -8.53 14.88 15.52
C PHE A 72 -7.40 14.54 14.54
N VAL A 73 -6.15 14.58 15.00
CA VAL A 73 -4.98 14.35 14.14
C VAL A 73 -4.96 12.93 13.55
N PRO A 74 -5.18 11.85 14.32
CA PRO A 74 -5.27 10.50 13.76
C PRO A 74 -6.43 10.32 12.78
N VAL A 75 -7.54 11.07 12.94
CA VAL A 75 -8.68 11.03 12.01
C VAL A 75 -8.28 11.60 10.64
N LEU A 76 -7.60 12.75 10.62
CA LEU A 76 -7.07 13.33 9.39
C LEU A 76 -6.01 12.42 8.75
N GLY A 77 -5.11 11.86 9.57
CA GLY A 77 -4.15 10.88 9.11
C GLY A 77 -4.79 9.62 8.53
N LEU A 78 -5.93 9.17 9.07
CA LEU A 78 -6.69 8.04 8.54
C LEU A 78 -7.24 8.36 7.14
N MET A 79 -7.76 9.58 6.93
CA MET A 79 -8.20 10.01 5.61
C MET A 79 -7.05 9.97 4.59
N ILE A 80 -5.88 10.52 4.95
CA ILE A 80 -4.68 10.50 4.10
C ILE A 80 -4.21 9.05 3.86
N TRP A 81 -4.25 8.20 4.89
CA TRP A 81 -3.86 6.80 4.81
C TRP A 81 -4.77 6.01 3.84
N LEU A 82 -6.08 6.27 3.86
CA LEU A 82 -7.03 5.68 2.92
C LEU A 82 -6.81 6.17 1.48
N LEU A 83 -6.40 7.42 1.28
CA LEU A 83 -6.00 7.92 -0.04
C LEU A 83 -4.76 7.18 -0.57
N PHE A 84 -3.77 6.91 0.29
CA PHE A 84 -2.62 6.08 -0.08
C PHE A 84 -3.04 4.64 -0.42
N TRP A 85 -3.93 4.03 0.35
CA TRP A 85 -4.47 2.69 0.04
C TRP A 85 -5.16 2.66 -1.33
N PHE A 86 -5.98 3.69 -1.60
CA PHE A 86 -6.68 3.82 -2.87
C PHE A 86 -5.69 3.98 -4.04
N ALA A 87 -4.70 4.85 -3.90
CA ALA A 87 -3.68 5.07 -4.93
C ALA A 87 -2.83 3.80 -5.18
N ASP A 88 -2.26 3.19 -4.14
CA ASP A 88 -1.42 1.99 -4.28
C ASP A 88 -2.24 0.80 -4.82
N GLY A 89 -3.41 0.54 -4.25
CA GLY A 89 -4.18 -0.66 -4.55
C GLY A 89 -5.04 -0.60 -5.81
N ILE A 90 -5.73 0.50 -6.05
CA ILE A 90 -6.70 0.59 -7.15
C ILE A 90 -6.03 1.11 -8.41
N TRP A 91 -5.06 2.03 -8.29
CA TRP A 91 -4.37 2.56 -9.46
C TRP A 91 -3.09 1.77 -9.76
N TYR A 92 -2.09 1.85 -8.90
CA TYR A 92 -0.75 1.38 -9.25
C TYR A 92 -0.62 -0.15 -9.29
N HIS A 93 -1.25 -0.88 -8.37
CA HIS A 93 -1.22 -2.34 -8.39
C HIS A 93 -1.83 -2.91 -9.69
N ARG A 94 -2.87 -2.26 -10.24
CA ARG A 94 -3.47 -2.68 -11.52
C ARG A 94 -2.53 -2.43 -12.70
N LEU A 95 -1.82 -1.30 -12.70
CA LEU A 95 -0.82 -0.98 -13.73
C LEU A 95 0.34 -1.99 -13.71
N LEU A 96 0.87 -2.31 -12.53
CA LEU A 96 1.93 -3.30 -12.36
C LEU A 96 1.48 -4.68 -12.86
N LYS A 97 0.25 -5.11 -12.54
CA LYS A 97 -0.30 -6.37 -13.02
C LYS A 97 -0.45 -6.39 -14.55
N GLY A 98 -0.82 -5.26 -15.16
CA GLY A 98 -0.87 -5.12 -16.62
C GLY A 98 0.51 -5.31 -17.28
N ALA A 99 1.54 -4.64 -16.76
CA ALA A 99 2.92 -4.80 -17.24
C ALA A 99 3.41 -6.24 -17.10
N GLN A 100 3.09 -6.90 -15.98
CA GLN A 100 3.42 -8.30 -15.74
C GLN A 100 2.74 -9.26 -16.74
N LEU A 101 1.46 -9.05 -17.06
CA LEU A 101 0.76 -9.87 -18.05
C LEU A 101 1.36 -9.73 -19.45
N ALA A 102 1.75 -8.51 -19.83
CA ALA A 102 2.45 -8.26 -21.09
C ALA A 102 3.82 -8.96 -21.12
N ALA A 103 4.56 -8.93 -20.00
CA ALA A 103 5.84 -9.63 -19.87
C ALA A 103 5.67 -11.15 -20.04
N ASN A 104 4.71 -11.76 -19.34
CA ASN A 104 4.45 -13.20 -19.41
C ASN A 104 4.10 -13.66 -20.85
N SER A 105 3.24 -12.91 -21.55
CA SER A 105 2.89 -13.23 -22.94
C SER A 105 4.11 -13.18 -23.89
N MET A 106 5.03 -12.24 -23.64
CA MET A 106 6.27 -12.13 -24.40
C MET A 106 7.27 -13.25 -24.05
N GLU A 107 7.37 -13.62 -22.77
CA GLU A 107 8.17 -14.75 -22.27
C GLU A 107 7.75 -16.09 -22.91
N GLU A 108 6.44 -16.34 -23.03
CA GLU A 108 5.90 -17.52 -23.71
C GLU A 108 6.28 -17.53 -25.20
N SER A 109 6.19 -16.38 -25.86
CA SER A 109 6.53 -16.22 -27.28
C SER A 109 8.03 -16.40 -27.56
N LEU A 110 8.89 -15.92 -26.67
CA LEU A 110 10.34 -16.09 -26.74
C LEU A 110 10.77 -17.53 -26.42
N SER A 111 10.13 -18.15 -25.44
CA SER A 111 10.38 -19.55 -25.08
C SER A 111 10.07 -20.49 -26.26
N ALA A 112 9.00 -20.22 -27.02
CA ALA A 112 8.67 -20.97 -28.23
C ALA A 112 9.73 -20.83 -29.34
N GLN A 113 10.57 -19.79 -29.28
CA GLN A 113 11.68 -19.54 -30.20
C GLN A 113 13.04 -20.05 -29.65
N GLY A 114 13.04 -20.74 -28.50
CA GLY A 114 14.25 -21.26 -27.86
C GLY A 114 15.00 -20.24 -27.00
N VAL A 115 14.43 -19.06 -26.76
CA VAL A 115 15.00 -18.03 -25.88
C VAL A 115 14.37 -18.14 -24.51
N PHE A 116 15.13 -18.57 -23.52
CA PHE A 116 14.63 -18.76 -22.16
C PHE A 116 14.57 -17.44 -21.39
N THR A 117 13.37 -16.89 -21.25
CA THR A 117 13.06 -15.74 -20.40
C THR A 117 11.86 -16.09 -19.52
N THR A 118 12.06 -16.35 -18.22
CA THR A 118 10.99 -16.81 -17.31
C THR A 118 10.85 -15.97 -16.04
N LEU A 119 11.40 -14.75 -16.04
CA LEU A 119 11.49 -13.91 -14.85
C LEU A 119 10.11 -13.60 -14.26
N SER A 120 9.18 -13.10 -15.07
CA SER A 120 7.86 -12.69 -14.60
C SER A 120 7.00 -13.89 -14.20
N THR A 121 7.21 -15.03 -14.85
CA THR A 121 6.63 -16.32 -14.50
C THR A 121 7.10 -16.83 -13.14
N GLU A 122 8.42 -16.83 -12.90
CA GLU A 122 9.00 -17.28 -11.63
C GLU A 122 8.64 -16.35 -10.46
N ILE A 123 8.61 -15.03 -10.68
CA ILE A 123 8.15 -14.07 -9.66
C ILE A 123 6.69 -14.36 -9.27
N THR A 124 5.83 -14.64 -10.26
CA THR A 124 4.42 -14.99 -10.00
C THR A 124 4.30 -16.28 -9.20
N ARG A 125 5.09 -17.29 -9.56
CA ARG A 125 5.12 -18.59 -8.86
C ARG A 125 5.60 -18.42 -7.43
N ALA A 126 6.70 -17.70 -7.21
CA ALA A 126 7.27 -17.42 -5.90
C ALA A 126 6.30 -16.59 -5.03
N SER A 127 5.64 -15.56 -5.59
CA SER A 127 4.70 -14.72 -4.84
C SER A 127 3.45 -15.47 -4.38
N ASN A 128 3.02 -16.47 -5.16
CA ASN A 128 1.89 -17.36 -4.86
C ASN A 128 2.26 -18.57 -3.98
N ALA A 129 3.53 -18.72 -3.61
CA ALA A 129 3.94 -19.77 -2.68
C ALA A 129 3.21 -19.61 -1.34
N LYS A 130 2.91 -20.74 -0.70
CA LYS A 130 2.19 -20.76 0.58
C LYS A 130 3.04 -20.04 1.64
N TRP A 131 2.43 -19.11 2.36
CA TRP A 131 3.06 -18.40 3.46
C TRP A 131 2.55 -18.97 4.79
N GLY A 132 3.33 -19.86 5.41
CA GLY A 132 3.00 -20.47 6.70
C GLY A 132 1.73 -21.35 6.68
N PRO A 133 1.02 -21.49 7.82
CA PRO A 133 -0.21 -22.30 7.91
C PRO A 133 -1.41 -21.68 7.19
N PHE A 134 -1.29 -20.46 6.66
CA PHE A 134 -2.38 -19.75 6.00
C PHE A 134 -2.48 -20.15 4.50
N GLN A 135 -3.72 -20.21 3.99
CA GLN A 135 -3.98 -20.40 2.56
C GLN A 135 -3.34 -19.30 1.71
N LYS A 136 -3.14 -19.59 0.41
CA LYS A 136 -2.58 -18.68 -0.62
C LYS A 136 -2.85 -17.20 -0.31
N MET A 137 -1.78 -16.48 0.00
CA MET A 137 -1.86 -15.05 0.28
C MET A 137 -1.62 -14.29 -1.01
N ASP A 138 -2.71 -13.92 -1.68
CA ASP A 138 -2.66 -13.09 -2.88
C ASP A 138 -2.10 -11.70 -2.55
N SER A 139 -1.47 -11.06 -3.54
CA SER A 139 -0.85 -9.74 -3.44
C SER A 139 -1.84 -8.68 -2.96
N VAL A 140 -3.12 -8.78 -3.35
CA VAL A 140 -4.20 -7.90 -2.87
C VAL A 140 -4.44 -8.06 -1.36
N ARG A 141 -4.36 -9.29 -0.83
CA ARG A 141 -4.51 -9.54 0.62
C ARG A 141 -3.33 -8.97 1.40
N LYS A 142 -2.11 -9.11 0.89
CA LYS A 142 -0.89 -8.53 1.51
C LYS A 142 -1.02 -7.00 1.62
N LEU A 143 -1.50 -6.37 0.54
CA LEU A 143 -1.75 -4.93 0.51
C LEU A 143 -2.82 -4.52 1.53
N ASN A 144 -3.96 -5.20 1.54
CA ASN A 144 -5.06 -4.88 2.47
C ASN A 144 -4.66 -5.11 3.92
N LEU A 145 -3.80 -6.10 4.21
CA LEU A 145 -3.26 -6.32 5.55
C LEU A 145 -2.37 -5.15 5.98
N PHE A 146 -1.47 -4.69 5.10
CA PHE A 146 -0.58 -3.55 5.37
C PHE A 146 -1.36 -2.27 5.69
N TYR A 147 -2.31 -1.90 4.82
CA TYR A 147 -3.12 -0.70 5.04
C TYR A 147 -4.14 -0.88 6.17
N GLY A 148 -4.67 -2.09 6.37
CA GLY A 148 -5.54 -2.42 7.49
C GLY A 148 -4.84 -2.26 8.83
N ALA A 149 -3.58 -2.70 8.94
CA ALA A 149 -2.78 -2.53 10.15
C ALA A 149 -2.56 -1.05 10.49
N GLY A 150 -2.17 -0.22 9.51
CA GLY A 150 -2.00 1.21 9.74
C GLY A 150 -3.30 1.93 10.11
N ALA A 151 -4.42 1.57 9.48
CA ALA A 151 -5.74 2.10 9.84
C ALA A 151 -6.14 1.70 11.26
N ALA A 152 -5.90 0.45 11.66
CA ALA A 152 -6.16 -0.01 13.02
C ALA A 152 -5.33 0.76 14.05
N ILE A 153 -4.04 1.01 13.78
CA ILE A 153 -3.18 1.82 14.65
C ILE A 153 -3.76 3.23 14.83
N LEU A 154 -4.16 3.89 13.74
CA LEU A 154 -4.74 5.23 13.80
C LEU A 154 -6.06 5.27 14.60
N CYS A 155 -6.93 4.28 14.40
CA CYS A 155 -8.16 4.15 15.17
C CYS A 155 -7.89 3.94 16.66
N LEU A 156 -6.96 3.05 17.01
CA LEU A 156 -6.59 2.77 18.39
C LEU A 156 -6.03 4.02 19.08
N VAL A 157 -5.21 4.80 18.38
CA VAL A 157 -4.65 6.05 18.92
C VAL A 157 -5.75 7.11 19.10
N ALA A 158 -6.65 7.27 18.13
CA ALA A 158 -7.79 8.18 18.25
C ALA A 158 -8.64 7.83 19.49
N ILE A 159 -9.04 6.56 19.61
CA ILE A 159 -9.85 6.06 20.73
C ILE A 159 -9.10 6.25 22.05
N GLY A 160 -7.82 5.88 22.10
CA GLY A 160 -7.00 6.01 23.30
C GLY A 160 -6.92 7.46 23.80
N ILE A 161 -6.64 8.42 22.90
CA ILE A 161 -6.61 9.84 23.26
C ILE A 161 -7.98 10.32 23.77
N THR A 162 -9.07 9.92 23.09
CA THR A 162 -10.42 10.30 23.53
C THR A 162 -10.75 9.75 24.92
N LEU A 163 -10.48 8.46 25.18
CA LEU A 163 -10.75 7.84 26.48
C LEU A 163 -9.95 8.51 27.61
N LEU A 164 -8.65 8.74 27.39
CA LEU A 164 -7.79 9.42 28.37
C LEU A 164 -8.27 10.84 28.68
N THR A 165 -8.77 11.56 27.67
CA THR A 165 -9.30 12.91 27.88
C THR A 165 -10.57 12.90 28.75
N LEU A 166 -11.45 11.90 28.55
CA LEU A 166 -12.68 11.76 29.33
C LEU A 166 -12.41 11.44 30.79
N GLU A 167 -11.44 10.55 31.08
CA GLU A 167 -11.05 10.23 32.46
C GLU A 167 -10.55 11.47 33.22
N ILE A 168 -9.68 12.28 32.58
CA ILE A 168 -9.15 13.52 33.19
C ILE A 168 -10.29 14.50 33.55
N HIS A 169 -11.29 14.64 32.67
CA HIS A 169 -12.43 15.51 32.94
C HIS A 169 -13.23 15.03 34.17
N THR A 170 -13.53 13.73 34.25
CA THR A 170 -14.28 13.16 35.39
C THR A 170 -13.54 13.33 36.72
N ALA A 171 -12.22 13.11 36.75
CA ALA A 171 -11.40 13.29 37.94
C ALA A 171 -11.39 14.75 38.44
N CYS A 172 -11.32 15.72 37.52
CA CYS A 172 -11.34 17.14 37.84
C CYS A 172 -12.71 17.57 38.42
N THR A 173 -13.82 17.10 37.84
CA THR A 173 -15.16 17.40 38.36
C THR A 173 -15.44 16.78 39.73
N ALA A 174 -14.91 15.59 40.01
CA ALA A 174 -15.10 14.90 41.30
C ALA A 174 -14.30 15.53 42.46
N SER A 175 -13.17 16.21 42.16
CA SER A 175 -12.36 16.90 43.18
C SER A 175 -12.87 18.31 43.51
N ALA A 176 -13.80 18.86 42.72
CA ALA A 176 -14.32 20.22 42.88
C ALA A 176 -15.65 20.29 43.67
N ILE A 177 -16.20 19.14 44.08
CA ILE A 177 -17.41 18.97 44.90
C ILE A 177 -16.99 18.53 46.30
#